data_AF-A0A3D9BB51-F1
#
_entry.id   AF-A0A3D9BB51-F1
#
_cell.length_a   1.000
_cell.length_b   1.000
_cell.length_c   1.000
_cell.angle_alpha   90.00
_cell.angle_beta   90.00
_cell.angle_gamma   90.00
#
_symmetry.space_group_name_H-M   'P 1'
#
loop_
_entity.id
_entity.type
_entity.pdbx_description
1 polymer ?
#
loop_
_entity_poly.entity_id
_entity_poly.type
_entity_poly.pdbx_seq_one_letter_code
_entity_poly.pdbx_strand_id
1 'polypeptide(L)'
;MKKFMIPAVLVLMGTGAAFATKANSSSAKALVNGYRIDIESGECFSTNQQCETIGSEPCQWIADPNVRLVEQISANPTMCGEELFKVQ
;
A
#
# COMPACT_ATOMS: atom_id res chain seq x y z
N MET A 1 27.03 46.84 -0.37
CA MET A 1 26.28 47.09 0.87
C MET A 1 24.80 47.37 0.54
N LYS A 2 23.96 46.32 0.56
CA LYS A 2 22.47 46.28 0.49
C LYS A 2 22.10 44.84 0.88
N LYS A 3 21.93 44.56 2.17
CA LYS A 3 20.66 44.51 2.93
C LYS A 3 19.75 43.32 2.57
N PHE A 4 19.60 42.45 3.58
CA PHE A 4 18.34 41.85 4.07
C PHE A 4 17.44 41.14 3.05
N MET A 5 17.31 39.82 3.15
CA MET A 5 16.30 39.14 4.00
C MET A 5 16.20 37.67 3.58
N ILE A 6 16.26 36.79 4.59
CA ILE A 6 16.00 35.36 4.46
C ILE A 6 14.49 35.20 4.19
N PRO A 7 14.06 34.52 3.12
CA PRO A 7 12.77 33.87 3.11
C PRO A 7 12.98 32.43 3.59
N ALA A 8 12.54 32.18 4.82
CA ALA A 8 12.24 30.84 5.28
C ALA A 8 11.16 30.26 4.36
N VAL A 9 11.49 29.24 3.58
CA VAL A 9 10.48 28.42 2.90
C VAL A 9 10.89 26.97 3.05
N LEU A 10 10.28 26.38 4.07
CA LEU A 10 9.67 25.07 4.06
C LEU A 10 10.57 23.96 3.52
N VAL A 11 11.18 23.26 4.48
CA VAL A 11 11.44 21.82 4.41
C VAL A 11 10.12 21.13 4.08
N LEU A 12 9.76 21.11 2.80
CA LEU A 12 8.87 20.10 2.25
C LEU A 12 9.73 18.85 2.26
N MET A 13 9.64 18.10 3.37
CA MET A 13 9.82 16.66 3.34
C MET A 13 8.81 16.12 2.35
N GLY A 14 9.14 16.22 1.07
CA GLY A 14 8.58 15.37 0.04
C GLY A 14 9.14 13.99 0.30
N THR A 15 8.60 13.29 1.29
CA THR A 15 8.64 11.84 1.31
C THR A 15 7.80 11.38 0.12
N GLY A 16 8.40 11.48 -1.06
CA GLY A 16 7.91 10.78 -2.23
C GLY A 16 7.94 9.31 -1.87
N ALA A 17 6.77 8.72 -1.70
CA ALA A 17 6.62 7.30 -1.50
C ALA A 17 7.44 6.59 -2.58
N ALA A 18 8.48 5.88 -2.14
CA ALA A 18 9.29 5.06 -3.01
C ALA A 18 8.44 3.85 -3.42
N PHE A 19 7.61 4.02 -4.46
CA PHE A 19 6.90 2.94 -5.13
C PHE A 19 7.90 2.09 -5.93
N ALA A 20 8.73 1.33 -5.23
CA ALA A 20 9.65 0.39 -5.82
C ALA A 20 8.93 -0.95 -6.04
N THR A 21 8.16 -1.04 -7.12
CA THR A 21 7.71 -2.32 -7.67
C THR A 21 8.93 -3.13 -8.09
N LYS A 22 9.31 -4.13 -7.30
CA LYS A 22 10.39 -5.05 -7.63
C LYS A 22 9.77 -6.23 -8.37
N ALA A 23 9.91 -6.20 -9.70
CA ALA A 23 9.84 -7.39 -10.53
C ALA A 23 10.98 -8.33 -10.12
N ASN A 24 10.69 -9.36 -9.30
CA ASN A 24 11.53 -10.55 -9.22
C ASN A 24 10.70 -11.73 -8.71
N SER A 25 10.22 -12.50 -9.67
CA SER A 25 9.66 -13.84 -9.49
C SER A 25 10.68 -14.77 -8.83
N SER A 26 10.50 -15.09 -7.54
CA SER A 26 10.94 -16.36 -6.92
C SER A 26 10.66 -16.31 -5.41
N SER A 27 9.47 -16.75 -4.98
CA SER A 27 9.15 -17.22 -3.60
C SER A 27 9.69 -16.41 -2.40
N ALA A 28 9.93 -15.13 -2.57
CA ALA A 28 10.39 -14.20 -1.55
C ALA A 28 9.23 -13.23 -1.28
N LYS A 29 8.89 -13.02 -0.01
CA LYS A 29 7.92 -12.02 0.49
C LYS A 29 7.66 -10.93 -0.55
N ALA A 30 6.61 -11.12 -1.36
CA ALA A 30 6.36 -10.23 -2.48
C ALA A 30 5.58 -9.05 -1.93
N LEU A 31 6.17 -7.85 -2.04
CA LEU A 31 5.46 -6.61 -1.76
C LEU A 31 4.46 -6.37 -2.89
N VAL A 32 3.19 -6.59 -2.59
CA VAL A 32 2.08 -6.39 -3.52
C VAL A 32 1.17 -5.30 -3.00
N ASN A 33 0.39 -4.72 -3.92
CA ASN A 33 -0.56 -3.69 -3.56
C ASN A 33 -1.79 -4.34 -2.91
N GLY A 34 -2.19 -3.81 -1.76
CA GLY A 34 -3.34 -4.28 -1.01
C GLY A 34 -4.64 -3.69 -1.53
N TYR A 35 -5.64 -4.56 -1.66
CA TYR A 35 -7.00 -4.21 -2.06
C TYR A 35 -7.94 -4.40 -0.88
N ARG A 36 -8.96 -3.55 -0.79
CA ARG A 36 -10.07 -3.71 0.15
C ARG A 36 -11.32 -4.16 -0.61
N ILE A 37 -12.13 -5.00 0.02
CA ILE A 37 -13.40 -5.42 -0.53
C ILE A 37 -14.45 -4.40 -0.11
N ASP A 38 -15.10 -3.76 -1.08
CA ASP A 38 -16.29 -2.96 -0.80
C ASP A 38 -17.48 -3.89 -0.64
N ILE A 39 -18.11 -3.89 0.53
CA ILE A 39 -19.22 -4.80 0.85
C ILE A 39 -20.52 -4.42 0.12
N GLU A 40 -20.65 -3.18 -0.34
CA GLU A 40 -21.84 -2.71 -1.06
C GLU A 40 -21.81 -3.11 -2.53
N SER A 41 -20.63 -2.98 -3.15
CA SER A 41 -20.42 -3.24 -4.59
C SER A 41 -19.85 -4.64 -4.86
N GLY A 42 -19.25 -5.27 -3.85
CA GLY A 42 -18.49 -6.52 -3.99
C GLY A 42 -17.16 -6.34 -4.73
N GLU A 43 -16.76 -5.09 -5.00
CA GLU A 43 -15.59 -4.75 -5.82
C GLU A 43 -14.33 -4.56 -4.97
N CYS A 44 -13.18 -4.87 -5.58
CA CYS A 44 -11.88 -4.71 -4.95
C CYS A 44 -11.31 -3.32 -5.23
N PHE A 45 -11.26 -2.45 -4.23
CA PHE A 45 -10.64 -1.14 -4.35
C PHE A 45 -9.19 -1.18 -3.93
N SER A 46 -8.32 -0.65 -4.79
CA SER A 46 -6.90 -0.49 -4.44
C SER A 46 -6.74 0.51 -3.29
N THR A 47 -5.99 0.11 -2.27
CA THR A 47 -5.67 1.00 -1.14
C THR A 47 -4.32 1.70 -1.29
N ASN A 48 -3.59 1.41 -2.38
CA ASN A 48 -2.22 1.87 -2.64
C ASN A 48 -1.23 1.54 -1.49
N GLN A 49 -1.60 0.62 -0.60
CA GLN A 49 -0.80 0.19 0.53
C GLN A 49 -0.05 -1.08 0.16
N GLN A 50 1.26 -1.11 0.40
CA GLN A 50 2.06 -2.30 0.15
C GLN A 50 1.97 -3.27 1.32
N CYS A 51 1.69 -4.52 1.01
CA CYS A 51 1.64 -5.63 1.96
C CYS A 51 2.45 -6.80 1.41
N GLU A 52 2.84 -7.73 2.28
CA GLU A 52 3.52 -8.95 1.88
C GLU A 52 2.54 -10.08 1.61
N THR A 53 2.83 -10.92 0.63
CA THR A 53 2.10 -12.17 0.39
C THR A 53 2.38 -13.24 1.45
N ILE A 54 3.42 -13.08 2.27
CA ILE A 54 3.85 -14.08 3.26
C ILE A 54 4.17 -13.39 4.59
N GLY A 55 3.44 -13.72 5.65
CA GLY A 55 3.72 -13.22 6.99
C GLY A 55 2.86 -13.90 8.05
N SER A 56 2.89 -13.34 9.26
CA SER A 56 2.13 -13.87 10.41
C SER A 56 1.05 -12.91 10.90
N GLU A 57 1.18 -11.62 10.58
CA GLU A 57 0.28 -10.55 11.02
C GLU A 57 -0.51 -10.05 9.80
N PRO A 58 -1.85 -9.95 9.86
CA PRO A 58 -2.65 -9.44 8.76
C PRO A 58 -2.28 -7.99 8.40
N CYS A 59 -2.25 -7.69 7.10
CA CYS A 59 -2.12 -6.31 6.63
C CYS A 59 -3.48 -5.61 6.79
N GLN A 60 -3.51 -4.60 7.66
CA GLN A 60 -4.70 -3.79 7.90
C GLN A 60 -4.61 -2.46 7.15
N TRP A 61 -5.74 -1.94 6.71
CA TRP A 61 -5.79 -0.66 6.01
C TRP A 61 -5.45 0.49 6.97
N ILE A 62 -4.58 1.40 6.54
CA ILE A 62 -4.16 2.54 7.37
C ILE A 62 -5.30 3.47 7.79
N ALA A 63 -6.38 3.55 7.00
CA ALA A 63 -7.53 4.38 7.33
C ALA A 63 -8.54 3.67 8.24
N ASP A 64 -8.57 2.34 8.24
CA ASP A 64 -9.43 1.56 9.13
C ASP A 64 -8.76 0.22 9.50
N PRO A 65 -8.39 0.01 10.78
CA PRO A 65 -7.69 -1.19 11.21
C PRO A 65 -8.55 -2.46 11.18
N ASN A 66 -9.88 -2.34 11.03
CA ASN A 66 -10.77 -3.49 10.90
C ASN A 66 -10.79 -4.05 9.47
N VAL A 67 -10.29 -3.29 8.49
CA VAL A 67 -10.26 -3.71 7.09
C VAL A 67 -8.95 -4.41 6.79
N ARG A 68 -9.03 -5.71 6.48
CA ARG A 68 -7.90 -6.53 6.05
C ARG A 68 -7.69 -6.39 4.55
N LEU A 69 -6.44 -6.21 4.15
CA LEU A 69 -6.06 -6.05 2.75
C LEU A 69 -5.76 -7.40 2.12
N VAL A 70 -6.16 -7.54 0.86
CA VAL A 70 -6.08 -8.76 0.08
C VAL A 70 -5.39 -8.51 -1.26
N GLU A 71 -4.81 -9.55 -1.87
CA GLU A 71 -4.16 -9.48 -3.18
C GLU A 71 -5.18 -9.55 -4.31
N GLN A 72 -5.08 -8.68 -5.32
CA GLN A 72 -5.94 -8.82 -6.49
C GLN A 72 -5.53 -10.04 -7.34
N ILE A 73 -6.22 -11.17 -7.16
CA ILE A 73 -6.11 -12.31 -8.08
C ILE A 73 -6.98 -12.03 -9.29
N SER A 74 -6.33 -11.60 -10.36
CA SER A 74 -6.93 -11.17 -11.63
C SER A 74 -7.59 -12.33 -12.38
N ALA A 75 -8.83 -12.68 -12.02
CA ALA A 75 -9.75 -13.45 -12.88
C ALA A 75 -11.24 -13.34 -12.48
N ASN A 76 -11.57 -12.90 -11.26
CA ASN A 76 -12.96 -12.84 -10.81
C ASN A 76 -13.23 -11.60 -9.95
N PRO A 77 -14.22 -10.75 -10.28
CA PRO A 77 -14.55 -9.56 -9.49
C PRO A 77 -15.12 -9.90 -8.11
N THR A 78 -15.59 -11.13 -7.92
CA THR A 78 -16.27 -11.58 -6.69
C THR A 78 -15.34 -12.04 -5.58
N MET A 79 -14.05 -12.23 -5.86
CA MET A 79 -13.08 -12.77 -4.91
C MET A 79 -11.82 -11.92 -4.99
N CYS A 80 -11.63 -11.02 -4.03
CA CYS A 80 -10.47 -10.12 -4.00
C CYS A 80 -9.16 -10.82 -3.60
N GLY A 81 -9.00 -12.09 -3.95
CA GLY A 81 -7.83 -12.93 -3.73
C GLY A 81 -7.48 -13.21 -2.28
N GLU A 82 -6.20 -13.42 -2.02
CA GLU A 82 -5.69 -13.95 -0.75
C GLU A 82 -5.34 -12.85 0.25
N GLU A 83 -5.42 -13.18 1.55
CA GLU A 83 -5.08 -12.24 2.61
C GLU A 83 -3.59 -11.87 2.57
N LEU A 84 -3.32 -10.58 2.67
CA LEU A 84 -1.97 -10.05 2.75
C LEU A 84 -1.53 -9.83 4.19
N PHE A 85 -0.23 -9.80 4.38
CA PHE A 85 0.42 -9.67 5.66
C PHE A 85 1.22 -8.37 5.79
N LYS A 86 1.42 -7.94 7.03
CA LYS A 86 2.22 -6.76 7.34
C LYS A 86 3.67 -6.97 6.89
N VAL A 87 4.24 -5.94 6.27
CA VAL A 87 5.67 -5.87 5.96
C VAL A 87 6.49 -5.99 7.26
N GLN A 88 7.45 -6.91 7.30
CA GLN A 88 8.31 -7.15 8.48
C GLN A 88 9.64 -6.40 8.38
#